data_AF-A0A7J8EUB2-F1
#
_entry.id   AF-A0A7J8EUB2-F1
#
_cell.length_a   1.000
_cell.length_b   1.000
_cell.length_c   1.000
_cell.angle_alpha   90.00
_cell.angle_beta   90.00
_cell.angle_gamma   90.00
#
_symmetry.space_group_name_H-M   'P 1'
#
loop_
_entity.id
_entity.type
_entity.pdbx_description
1 polymer ?
#
loop_
_entity_poly.entity_id
_entity_poly.type
_entity_poly.pdbx_seq_one_letter_code
_entity_poly.pdbx_strand_id
1 'polypeptide(L)'
;MALNGDEVDDFSWEPPTEAETKVLQARRERQNRISALMGDYLLRGYRMLGETCADCGTILLQNKQRQVYCVACQELDSDVDKDNPGEGLSVLSGEAW
;
A
#
# COMPACT_ATOMS: atom_id res chain seq x y z
N MET A 1 34.95 -4.71 43.36
CA MET A 1 35.31 -4.58 41.93
C MET A 1 34.29 -3.64 41.33
N ALA A 2 34.70 -2.46 40.90
CA ALA A 2 33.84 -1.52 40.19
C ALA A 2 33.76 -1.99 38.74
N LEU A 3 32.60 -2.45 38.30
CA LEU A 3 32.33 -2.71 36.90
C LEU A 3 31.76 -1.39 36.36
N ASN A 4 32.64 -0.59 35.76
CA ASN A 4 32.21 0.49 34.87
C ASN A 4 31.66 -0.19 33.62
N GLY A 5 30.35 -0.41 33.60
CA GLY A 5 29.62 -0.71 32.37
C GLY A 5 29.09 0.60 31.84
N ASP A 6 29.78 1.19 30.87
CA ASP A 6 29.18 2.13 29.92
C ASP A 6 28.04 1.39 29.19
N GLU A 7 26.85 1.33 29.82
CA GLU A 7 25.60 1.07 29.11
C GLU A 7 25.37 2.29 28.23
N VAL A 8 25.81 2.18 26.97
CA VAL A 8 25.30 3.03 25.90
C VAL A 8 23.77 2.93 25.94
N ASP A 9 23.13 4.03 26.29
CA ASP A 9 21.67 4.21 26.25
C ASP A 9 21.22 4.21 24.78
N ASP A 10 21.31 3.04 24.13
CA ASP A 10 20.87 2.77 22.74
C ASP A 10 19.32 2.72 22.64
N PHE A 11 18.64 3.03 23.75
CA PHE A 11 17.18 3.09 23.88
C PHE A 11 16.62 4.51 23.84
N SER A 12 17.43 5.52 23.51
CA SER A 12 16.92 6.88 23.35
C SER A 12 16.06 6.98 22.09
N TRP A 13 14.75 6.88 22.27
CA TRP A 13 13.80 7.16 21.19
C TRP A 13 13.92 8.63 20.80
N GLU A 14 14.31 8.88 19.56
CA GLU A 14 14.31 10.22 18.98
C GLU A 14 13.06 10.42 18.12
N PRO A 15 12.40 11.59 18.23
CA PRO A 15 11.29 11.90 17.36
C PRO A 15 11.76 12.03 15.90
N PRO A 16 10.95 11.57 14.93
CA PRO A 16 11.29 11.70 13.52
C PRO A 16 11.43 13.17 13.11
N THR A 17 12.31 13.42 12.14
CA THR A 17 12.57 14.75 11.60
C THR A 17 11.35 15.34 10.88
N GLU A 18 11.35 16.66 10.64
CA GLU A 18 10.27 17.32 9.90
C GLU A 18 10.10 16.74 8.47
N ALA A 19 11.20 16.33 7.83
CA ALA A 19 11.12 15.70 6.51
C ALA A 19 10.46 14.31 6.58
N GLU A 20 10.86 13.49 7.55
CA GLU A 20 10.30 12.15 7.74
C GLU A 20 8.81 12.20 8.13
N THR A 21 8.42 13.14 9.00
CA THR A 21 7.02 13.33 9.39
C THR A 21 6.14 13.69 8.20
N LYS A 22 6.61 14.54 7.28
CA LYS A 22 5.88 14.87 6.04
C LYS A 22 5.68 13.64 5.15
N VAL A 23 6.72 12.81 4.98
CA VAL A 23 6.61 11.56 4.21
C VAL A 23 5.64 10.58 4.87
N LEU A 24 5.74 10.41 6.19
CA LEU A 24 4.82 9.55 6.96
C LEU A 24 3.38 10.03 6.85
N GLN A 25 3.15 11.35 6.91
CA GLN A 25 1.82 11.92 6.76
C GLN A 25 1.27 11.69 5.36
N ALA A 26 2.05 11.95 4.30
CA ALA A 26 1.64 11.70 2.92
C ALA A 26 1.28 10.23 2.70
N ARG A 27 2.08 9.31 3.24
CA ARG A 27 1.78 7.86 3.20
C ARG A 27 0.48 7.53 3.92
N ARG A 28 0.25 8.08 5.11
CA ARG A 28 -0.97 7.86 5.89
C ARG A 28 -2.21 8.40 5.18
N GLU A 29 -2.12 9.58 4.58
CA GLU A 29 -3.21 10.15 3.78
C GLU A 29 -3.55 9.28 2.57
N ARG A 30 -2.54 8.76 1.85
CA ARG A 30 -2.75 7.80 0.76
C ARG A 30 -3.46 6.54 1.27
N GLN A 31 -3.00 5.96 2.37
CA GLN A 31 -3.62 4.77 2.96
C GLN A 31 -5.07 5.01 3.40
N ASN A 32 -5.37 6.19 3.94
CA ASN A 32 -6.73 6.56 4.33
C ASN A 32 -7.66 6.66 3.11
N ARG A 33 -7.19 7.25 2.01
CA ARG A 33 -7.97 7.31 0.75
C ARG A 33 -8.24 5.91 0.19
N ILE A 34 -7.22 5.05 0.18
CA ILE A 34 -7.35 3.64 -0.24
C ILE A 34 -8.40 2.92 0.63
N SER A 35 -8.34 3.11 1.96
CA SER A 35 -9.26 2.46 2.89
C SER A 35 -10.71 2.94 2.71
N ALA A 36 -10.91 4.23 2.42
CA ALA A 36 -12.22 4.79 2.12
C ALA A 36 -12.80 4.19 0.82
N LEU A 37 -12.01 4.15 -0.25
CA LEU A 37 -12.42 3.56 -1.52
C LEU A 37 -12.73 2.07 -1.39
N MET A 38 -11.89 1.32 -0.67
CA MET A 38 -12.17 -0.09 -0.39
C MET A 38 -13.54 -0.25 0.28
N GLY A 39 -13.85 0.57 1.29
CA GLY A 39 -15.15 0.59 1.94
C GLY A 39 -16.31 0.82 0.96
N ASP A 40 -16.19 1.81 0.08
CA ASP A 40 -17.20 2.12 -0.93
C ASP A 40 -17.44 0.95 -1.88
N TYR A 41 -16.37 0.29 -2.35
CA TYR A 41 -16.49 -0.87 -3.23
C TYR A 41 -17.13 -2.08 -2.54
N LEU A 42 -16.82 -2.33 -1.27
CA LEU A 42 -17.47 -3.38 -0.49
C LEU A 42 -18.97 -3.12 -0.33
N LEU A 43 -19.36 -1.88 -0.06
CA LEU A 43 -20.77 -1.49 0.03
C LEU A 43 -21.53 -1.64 -1.31
N ARG A 44 -20.82 -1.50 -2.44
CA ARG A 44 -21.37 -1.80 -3.79
C ARG A 44 -21.51 -3.31 -4.07
N GLY A 45 -21.03 -4.15 -3.15
CA GLY A 45 -21.11 -5.61 -3.23
C GLY A 45 -19.91 -6.27 -3.89
N TYR A 46 -18.74 -5.64 -3.84
CA TYR A 46 -17.47 -6.28 -4.18
C TYR A 46 -17.03 -7.18 -3.01
N ARG A 47 -16.19 -8.18 -3.33
CA ARG A 47 -15.67 -9.14 -2.36
C ARG A 47 -14.17 -8.92 -2.17
N MET A 48 -13.71 -8.84 -0.92
CA MET A 48 -12.29 -8.81 -0.60
C MET A 48 -11.66 -10.20 -0.81
N LEU A 49 -10.49 -10.24 -1.46
CA LEU A 49 -9.71 -11.45 -1.66
C LEU A 49 -8.62 -11.59 -0.57
N GLY A 50 -8.09 -12.81 -0.41
CA GLY A 50 -6.92 -13.05 0.44
C GLY A 50 -5.59 -12.79 -0.29
N GLU A 51 -5.65 -12.04 -1.39
CA GLU A 51 -4.53 -11.76 -2.29
C GLU A 51 -4.27 -10.25 -2.32
N THR A 52 -3.02 -9.87 -2.54
CA THR A 52 -2.57 -8.47 -2.63
C THR A 52 -2.07 -8.17 -4.03
N CYS A 53 -2.28 -6.94 -4.49
CA CYS A 53 -1.72 -6.43 -5.73
C CYS A 53 -0.18 -6.51 -5.71
N ALA A 54 0.42 -7.02 -6.79
CA ALA A 54 1.86 -7.16 -6.91
C ALA A 54 2.59 -5.81 -6.95
N ASP A 55 1.96 -4.76 -7.48
CA ASP A 55 2.58 -3.45 -7.67
C ASP A 55 2.58 -2.62 -6.39
N CYS A 56 1.43 -2.52 -5.70
CA CYS A 56 1.28 -1.63 -4.56
C CYS A 56 0.99 -2.33 -3.22
N GLY A 57 0.83 -3.66 -3.21
CA GLY A 57 0.55 -4.43 -2.00
C GLY A 57 -0.86 -4.26 -1.43
N THR A 58 -1.74 -3.49 -2.07
CA THR A 58 -3.13 -3.30 -1.62
C THR A 58 -3.96 -4.56 -1.86
N ILE A 59 -4.83 -4.93 -0.93
CA ILE A 59 -5.72 -6.09 -1.05
C ILE A 59 -6.59 -5.99 -2.31
N LEU A 60 -6.66 -7.08 -3.08
CA LEU A 60 -7.46 -7.16 -4.29
C LEU A 60 -8.95 -7.35 -3.96
N LEU A 61 -9.81 -6.72 -4.76
CA LEU A 61 -11.25 -6.87 -4.69
C LEU A 61 -11.76 -7.59 -5.93
N GLN A 62 -12.84 -8.34 -5.79
CA GLN A 62 -13.51 -9.02 -6.89
C GLN A 62 -14.92 -8.49 -7.07
N ASN A 63 -15.28 -8.11 -8.29
CA ASN A 63 -16.62 -7.64 -8.62
C ASN A 63 -17.60 -8.82 -8.81
N LYS A 64 -18.88 -8.52 -9.03
CA LYS A 64 -19.94 -9.53 -9.26
C LYS A 64 -19.73 -10.35 -10.54
N GLN A 65 -18.93 -9.86 -11.48
CA GLN A 65 -18.57 -10.52 -12.73
C GLN A 65 -17.28 -11.34 -12.60
N ARG A 66 -16.80 -11.55 -11.37
CA ARG A 66 -15.58 -12.28 -11.01
C ARG A 66 -14.26 -11.62 -11.48
N GLN A 67 -14.31 -10.38 -11.95
CA GLN A 67 -13.10 -9.64 -12.31
C GLN A 67 -12.39 -9.14 -11.05
N VAL A 68 -11.07 -9.27 -11.03
CA VAL A 68 -10.19 -8.84 -9.94
C VAL A 68 -9.74 -7.40 -10.20
N TYR A 69 -9.72 -6.58 -9.16
CA TYR A 69 -9.57 -5.13 -9.21
C TYR A 69 -8.68 -4.64 -8.06
N CYS A 70 -7.79 -3.70 -8.34
CA CYS A 70 -6.98 -3.01 -7.34
C CYS A 70 -7.42 -1.55 -7.23
N VAL A 71 -8.10 -1.22 -6.13
CA VAL A 71 -8.62 0.15 -5.94
C VAL A 71 -7.53 1.21 -5.78
N ALA A 72 -6.33 0.83 -5.36
CA ALA A 72 -5.22 1.77 -5.27
C ALA A 72 -4.69 2.13 -6.66
N CYS A 73 -4.29 1.13 -7.44
CA CYS A 73 -3.68 1.37 -8.75
C CYS A 73 -4.65 2.01 -9.75
N GLN A 74 -5.94 1.66 -9.71
CA GLN A 74 -6.88 2.14 -10.72
C GLN A 74 -7.52 3.50 -10.39
N GLU A 75 -7.60 3.88 -9.12
CA GLU A 75 -8.28 5.13 -8.70
C GLU A 75 -7.31 6.20 -8.18
N LEU A 76 -6.09 5.82 -7.75
CA LEU A 76 -5.15 6.74 -7.08
C LEU A 76 -3.79 6.88 -7.80
N ASP A 77 -3.31 5.84 -8.50
CA ASP A 77 -2.02 5.91 -9.22
C ASP A 77 -2.14 6.57 -10.61
N SER A 78 -3.36 6.95 -11.04
CA SER A 78 -3.57 7.77 -12.25
C SER A 78 -2.93 9.16 -12.19
N ASP A 79 -2.51 9.62 -11.00
CA ASP A 79 -1.89 10.93 -10.78
C ASP A 79 -0.37 10.88 -10.50
N VAL A 80 0.26 9.69 -10.39
CA VAL A 80 1.64 9.59 -9.86
C VAL A 80 2.67 9.01 -10.85
N ASP A 81 2.25 8.38 -11.94
CA ASP A 81 3.19 7.73 -12.89
C ASP A 81 3.21 8.40 -14.27
N LYS A 82 3.78 9.61 -14.35
CA LYS A 82 4.25 10.20 -15.63
C LYS A 82 5.75 10.16 -15.84
N ASP A 83 6.53 9.57 -14.94
CA ASP A 83 8.00 9.46 -15.07
C ASP A 83 8.52 8.03 -15.32
N ASN A 84 7.66 7.09 -15.76
CA ASN A 84 8.15 5.80 -16.26
C ASN A 84 7.41 5.34 -17.53
N PRO A 85 8.04 5.39 -18.72
CA PRO A 85 7.42 4.95 -19.97
C PRO A 85 7.58 3.42 -20.12
N GLY A 86 6.58 2.71 -19.63
CA GLY A 86 6.44 1.25 -19.72
C GLY A 86 5.81 0.80 -18.41
N GLU A 87 4.62 0.20 -18.37
CA GLU A 87 4.20 -0.90 -19.23
C GLU A 87 2.67 -0.87 -19.37
N GLY A 88 2.22 -0.93 -20.61
CA GLY A 88 0.83 -1.22 -20.94
C GLY A 88 0.61 -2.73 -21.02
N LEU A 89 -0.52 -3.18 -20.48
CA LEU A 89 -1.35 -4.24 -21.05
C LEU A 89 -0.65 -5.58 -21.41
N SER A 90 -0.51 -6.48 -20.43
CA SER A 90 -0.52 -7.94 -20.61
C SER A 90 -0.52 -8.55 -19.18
N VAL A 91 -1.27 -9.57 -18.76
CA VAL A 91 -1.64 -10.83 -19.40
C VAL A 91 -2.89 -11.38 -18.68
N LEU A 92 -3.96 -11.61 -19.43
CA LEU A 92 -4.90 -12.68 -19.15
C LEU A 92 -4.26 -13.97 -19.70
N SER A 93 -3.68 -14.79 -18.84
CA SER A 93 -3.32 -16.20 -19.06
C SER A 93 -2.76 -16.68 -17.71
N GLY A 94 -3.27 -17.68 -17.01
CA GLY A 94 -3.97 -18.86 -17.50
C GLY A 94 -3.10 -20.11 -17.41
N GLU A 95 -2.36 -20.36 -16.32
CA GLU A 95 -1.63 -21.62 -16.06
C GLU A 95 -1.56 -21.78 -14.52
N ALA A 96 -2.36 -22.64 -13.87
CA ALA A 96 -2.09 -24.06 -13.66
C ALA A 96 -0.61 -24.33 -13.39
N TRP A 97 -0.19 -24.39 -12.12
CA TRP A 97 0.52 -25.48 -11.44
C TRP A 97 0.56 -25.19 -9.93
#